data_AF-A0AAW3WBV5-F1
#
_entry.id   AF-A0AAW3WBV5-F1
#
_cell.length_a   1.000
_cell.length_b   1.000
_cell.length_c   1.000
_cell.angle_alpha   90.00
_cell.angle_beta   90.00
_cell.angle_gamma   90.00
#
_symmetry.space_group_name_H-M   'P 1'
#
loop_
_entity.id
_entity.type
_entity.pdbx_description
1 polymer ?
#
loop_
_entity_poly.entity_id
_entity_poly.type
_entity_poly.pdbx_seq_one_letter_code
_entity_poly.pdbx_strand_id
1 'polypeptide(L)' 'MYQKIEKMINDLELRGHSEKTIKNMVCTMNAFSRYYNKPPELLGEPEIINYLEYCIKRKKLCRGTVNYINSTLKFFYV' A
#
# COMPACT_ATOMS: atom_id res chain seq x y z
N MET A 1 14.92 5.16 0.85
CA MET A 1 13.53 5.09 0.33
C MET A 1 13.55 4.13 -0.84
N TYR A 2 12.56 3.25 -0.99
CA TYR A 2 12.59 2.20 -2.01
C TYR A 2 12.36 2.82 -3.42
N GLN A 3 13.13 2.40 -4.44
CA GLN A 3 13.09 2.99 -5.78
C GLN A 3 11.67 2.97 -6.41
N LYS A 4 10.88 1.93 -6.18
CA LYS A 4 9.50 1.88 -6.70
C LYS A 4 8.54 2.81 -5.94
N ILE A 5 8.80 3.14 -4.68
CA ILE A 5 7.96 4.07 -3.91
C ILE A 5 8.15 5.51 -4.40
N GLU A 6 9.38 5.90 -4.75
CA GLU A 6 9.64 7.22 -5.34
C GLU A 6 8.92 7.38 -6.68
N LYS A 7 8.96 6.35 -7.54
CA LYS A 7 8.19 6.34 -8.78
C LYS A 7 6.69 6.48 -8.51
N MET A 8 6.15 5.72 -7.56
CA MET A 8 4.74 5.80 -7.16
C MET A 8 4.34 7.22 -6.74
N ILE A 9 5.18 7.91 -5.96
CA ILE A 9 4.92 9.28 -5.53
C ILE A 9 4.85 10.23 -6.72
N ASN A 10 5.84 10.19 -7.60
CA ASN A 10 5.86 11.03 -8.80
C ASN A 10 4.62 10.79 -9.67
N ASP A 11 4.23 9.52 -9.86
CA ASP A 11 3.02 9.17 -10.63
C ASP A 11 1.73 9.70 -9.98
N LEU A 12 1.66 9.74 -8.64
CA LEU A 12 0.53 10.29 -7.91
C LEU A 12 0.48 11.82 -7.98
N GLU A 13 1.63 12.49 -7.92
CA GLU A 13 1.74 13.94 -8.08
C GLU A 13 1.30 14.38 -9.48
N LEU A 14 1.76 13.68 -10.52
CA LEU A 14 1.37 13.94 -11.91
C LEU A 14 -0.13 13.76 -12.16
N ARG A 15 -0.78 12.87 -11.38
CA ARG A 15 -2.23 12.65 -11.43
C ARG A 15 -3.03 13.64 -10.57
N GLY A 16 -2.36 14.59 -9.92
CA GLY A 16 -3.01 15.62 -9.11
C GLY A 16 -3.50 15.13 -7.74
N HIS A 17 -2.96 14.04 -7.21
CA HIS A 17 -3.29 13.63 -5.85
C HIS A 17 -2.74 14.63 -4.83
N SER A 18 -3.54 14.90 -3.78
CA SER A 18 -3.06 15.75 -2.68
C SER A 18 -1.87 15.12 -1.96
N GLU A 19 -0.96 15.95 -1.44
CA GLU A 19 0.16 15.51 -0.60
C GLU A 19 -0.28 14.61 0.56
N LYS A 20 -1.44 14.91 1.15
CA LYS A 20 -2.04 14.10 2.21
C LYS A 20 -2.36 12.68 1.74
N THR A 21 -2.92 12.55 0.53
CA THR A 21 -3.20 11.25 -0.08
C THR A 21 -1.92 10.47 -0.34
N ILE A 22 -0.92 11.13 -0.95
CA ILE A 22 0.38 10.53 -1.23
C ILE A 22 1.04 10.01 0.04
N LYS A 23 1.09 10.84 1.09
CA LYS A 23 1.63 10.47 2.40
C LYS A 23 0.92 9.24 2.99
N ASN A 24 -0.41 9.20 2.91
CA ASN A 24 -1.18 8.05 3.40
C ASN A 24 -0.90 6.77 2.59
N MET A 25 -0.73 6.87 1.27
CA MET A 25 -0.36 5.73 0.43
C MET A 25 1.04 5.21 0.79
N VAL A 26 2.02 6.11 0.98
CA VAL A 26 3.37 5.75 1.44
C VAL A 26 3.36 5.08 2.81
N CYS A 27 2.59 5.62 3.77
CA CYS A 27 2.41 5.00 5.09
C CYS A 27 1.83 3.59 4.99
N THR A 28 0.89 3.38 4.07
CA THR A 28 0.28 2.07 3.82
C THR A 28 1.30 1.08 3.26
N MET A 29 2.10 1.49 2.27
CA MET A 29 3.19 0.66 1.73
C MET A 29 4.22 0.29 2.79
N ASN A 30 4.59 1.25 3.66
CA ASN A 30 5.51 0.99 4.77
C ASN A 30 4.92 0.00 5.79
N ALA A 31 3.62 0.10 6.10
CA ALA A 31 2.96 -0.84 6.99
C ALA A 31 2.93 -2.26 6.41
N PHE A 32 2.65 -2.39 5.11
CA PHE A 32 2.68 -3.65 4.38
C PHE A 32 4.07 -4.29 4.38
N SER A 33 5.10 -3.52 4.01
CA SER A 33 6.50 -3.98 4.01
C SER A 33 6.96 -4.40 5.41
N ARG A 34 6.60 -3.64 6.46
CA ARG A 34 6.91 -3.98 7.85
C ARG A 34 6.23 -5.27 8.32
N TYR A 35 4.99 -5.53 7.89
CA TYR A 35 4.27 -6.75 8.26
C TYR A 35 5.00 -8.02 7.78
N TYR A 36 5.59 -7.99 6.58
CA TYR A 36 6.36 -9.11 6.04
C TYR A 36 7.85 -9.06 6.34
N ASN A 37 8.34 -7.96 6.93
CA ASN A 37 9.77 -7.67 7.10
C ASN A 37 10.56 -7.84 5.79
N LYS A 38 9.98 -7.37 4.68
CA LYS A 38 10.55 -7.49 3.34
C LYS A 38 10.35 -6.18 2.56
N PRO A 39 11.30 -5.81 1.69
CA PRO A 39 11.09 -4.74 0.71
C PRO A 39 9.81 -4.97 -0.11
N PRO A 40 9.03 -3.92 -0.41
CA PRO A 40 7.81 -4.06 -1.22
C PRO A 40 8.10 -4.63 -2.61
N GLU A 41 9.31 -4.45 -3.16
CA GLU A 41 9.75 -5.07 -4.41
C GLU A 41 9.78 -6.60 -4.40
N LEU A 42 9.89 -7.23 -3.23
CA LEU A 42 9.96 -8.68 -3.05
C LEU A 42 8.61 -9.30 -2.64
N LEU A 43 7.56 -8.49 -2.59
CA LEU A 43 6.20 -8.91 -2.26
C LEU A 43 5.35 -8.92 -3.54
N GLY A 44 4.29 -9.72 -3.55
CA GLY A 44 3.39 -9.79 -4.69
C GLY A 44 1.95 -10.07 -4.30
N GLU A 45 1.18 -10.53 -5.28
CA GLU A 45 -0.25 -10.83 -5.13
C GLU A 45 -0.57 -11.76 -3.94
N PRO A 46 0.18 -12.85 -3.67
CA PRO A 46 -0.10 -13.70 -2.52
C PRO A 46 -0.01 -12.95 -1.19
N GLU A 47 0.98 -12.09 -1.01
CA GLU A 47 1.15 -11.29 0.20
C GLU A 47 0.08 -10.19 0.31
N ILE A 48 -0.35 -9.61 -0.81
CA ILE A 48 -1.45 -8.64 -0.83
C ILE A 48 -2.74 -9.30 -0.31
N ILE A 49 -3.11 -10.46 -0.85
CA ILE A 49 -4.32 -11.19 -0.45
C ILE A 49 -4.27 -11.53 1.05
N ASN A 50 -3.16 -12.13 1.49
CA ASN A 50 -2.95 -12.51 2.89
C ASN A 50 -2.99 -11.30 3.84
N TYR A 51 -2.42 -10.16 3.44
CA TYR A 51 -2.44 -8.95 4.26
C TYR A 51 -3.83 -8.32 4.35
N LEU A 52 -4.59 -8.30 3.25
CA LEU A 52 -5.98 -7.84 3.26
C LEU A 52 -6.85 -8.73 4.15
N GLU A 53 -6.65 -10.05 4.10
CA GLU A 53 -7.31 -10.97 5.01
C GLU A 53 -6.95 -10.69 6.47
N TYR A 54 -5.67 -10.47 6.78
CA TYR A 54 -5.21 -10.05 8.11
C TYR A 54 -5.88 -8.74 8.56
N CYS A 55 -5.94 -7.74 7.69
CA CYS A 55 -6.60 -6.45 7.96
C CYS A 55 -8.09 -6.62 8.31
N ILE A 56 -8.79 -7.52 7.61
CA ILE A 56 -10.22 -7.79 7.82
C ILE A 56 -10.42 -8.63 9.08
N LYS A 57 -9.78 -9.79 9.16
CA LYS A 57 -10.11 -10.82 10.17
C LYS A 57 -9.42 -10.56 11.51
N ARG A 58 -8.17 -10.09 11.48
CA ARG A 58 -7.37 -9.89 12.70
C ARG A 58 -7.47 -8.45 13.19
N LYS A 59 -7.22 -7.46 12.34
CA LYS A 59 -7.30 -6.04 12.72
C LYS A 59 -8.71 -5.48 12.74
N LYS A 60 -9.70 -6.19 12.16
CA LYS A 60 -11.10 -5.76 12.10
C LYS A 60 -11.27 -4.33 11.57
N LEU A 61 -10.45 -3.97 10.59
CA LEU A 61 -10.51 -2.64 9.98
C LEU A 61 -11.83 -2.47 9.24
N CYS A 62 -12.34 -1.24 9.22
CA CYS A 62 -13.57 -0.96 8.47
C CYS A 62 -13.34 -1.13 6.96
N ARG A 63 -14.42 -1.41 6.23
CA ARG A 63 -14.37 -1.68 4.79
C ARG A 63 -13.70 -0.56 3.99
N GLY A 64 -13.96 0.70 4.35
CA GLY A 64 -13.33 1.86 3.70
C GLY A 64 -11.81 1.85 3.81
N THR A 65 -11.27 1.55 5.00
CA THR A 65 -9.82 1.44 5.21
C THR A 65 -9.23 0.26 4.45
N VAL A 66 -9.87 -0.90 4.46
CA VAL A 66 -9.38 -2.07 3.71
C VAL A 66 -9.38 -1.80 2.20
N ASN A 67 -10.42 -1.16 1.68
CA ASN A 67 -10.48 -0.76 0.28
C ASN A 67 -9.37 0.23 -0.08
N TYR A 68 -9.09 1.21 0.78
CA TYR A 68 -8.00 2.15 0.59
C TYR A 68 -6.63 1.45 0.55
N ILE A 69 -6.40 0.49 1.46
CA ILE A 69 -5.19 -0.33 1.48
C ILE A 69 -5.07 -1.12 0.17
N ASN A 70 -6.14 -1.80 -0.24
CA ASN A 70 -6.16 -2.58 -1.49
C ASN A 70 -5.86 -1.70 -2.71
N SER A 71 -6.50 -0.54 -2.83
CA SER A 71 -6.25 0.39 -3.94
C SER A 71 -4.81 0.90 -3.96
N THR A 72 -4.21 1.14 -2.79
CA THR A 72 -2.80 1.53 -2.68
C THR A 72 -1.87 0.42 -3.15
N LEU A 73 -2.09 -0.80 -2.69
CA LEU A 73 -1.30 -1.97 -3.10
C LEU A 73 -1.44 -2.21 -4.60
N LYS A 74 -2.67 -2.18 -5.13
CA LYS A 74 -2.90 -2.31 -6.58
C LYS A 74 -2.17 -1.25 -7.38
N PHE A 75 -2.24 0.01 -6.99
CA PHE A 75 -1.54 1.09 -7.69
C PHE A 75 -0.02 0.88 -7.75
N PHE A 76 0.57 0.25 -6.72
CA PHE A 76 2.00 0.00 -6.67
C PHE A 76 2.45 -1.21 -7.50
N TYR A 77 1.62 -2.26 -7.57
CA TYR A 77 2.00 -3.55 -8.18
C TYR A 77 1.45 -3.78 -9.59
N VAL A 78 0.40 -3.06 -10.00
CA VAL A 78 -0.28 -3.17 -11.30
C VAL A 78 0.04 -1.95 -12.15
#